data_AF-A0A3P6APV1-F1
#
_entry.id   AF-A0A3P6APV1-F1
#
_cell.length_a   1.000
_cell.length_b   1.000
_cell.length_c   1.000
_cell.angle_alpha   90.00
_cell.angle_beta   90.00
_cell.angle_gamma   90.00
#
_symmetry.space_group_name_H-M   'P 1'
#
loop_
_entity.id
_entity.type
_entity.pdbx_description
1 polymer ?
#
loop_
_entity_poly.entity_id
_entity_poly.type
_entity_poly.pdbx_seq_one_letter_code
_entity_poly.pdbx_strand_id
1 'polypeptide(L)'
;MEMSDLPKELVEEILSKIPVTCMRSVRLTCKKWNDLSKTRSFVEKHIGEETSRKSSVIMTMNQKVYLLGVSFSGIHNKFDTSIKHKGTLIIRNNNMDSEPLVLKVFHGDGLFLFVMVKRVVVWNPYLGQVKWIQARDSYYQDDFAMGYAKKDKSHSHKIFRISNVNSIPYEIYDFKSDSWKVLGITPLEEDVFLCYDALSLKGNSYWVAREKIETRNKKFLICFDFTEERLGPRLSFPFDSYFEDIVILSSFGEEQIAVLFKKWGKFEMKIWVTSKINPTTVSWSKFLEVDMRPFITGCNHVFTQSRGFFIDEEKKVVVVFGRHEFDDTRKIAYIIGEDGYFRKVDLGEDTNIFSHQHVRSYVPSSVHINHPFC
;
A
#
# COMPACT_ATOMS: atom_id res chain seq x y z
N MET A 1 -29.03 -8.04 32.55
CA MET A 1 -29.06 -7.15 31.38
C MET A 1 -28.05 -7.71 30.40
N GLU A 2 -28.54 -8.33 29.34
CA GLU A 2 -27.69 -8.88 28.30
C GLU A 2 -27.33 -7.80 27.28
N MET A 3 -26.24 -7.99 26.54
CA MET A 3 -25.89 -7.09 25.44
C MET A 3 -26.98 -7.08 24.35
N SER A 4 -27.82 -8.13 24.31
CA SER A 4 -29.06 -8.26 23.54
C SER A 4 -30.05 -7.12 23.78
N ASP A 5 -30.12 -6.65 25.02
CA ASP A 5 -31.12 -5.73 25.56
C ASP A 5 -30.73 -4.26 25.40
N LEU A 6 -29.49 -4.01 24.94
CA LEU A 6 -28.99 -2.66 24.71
C LEU A 6 -29.58 -2.07 23.40
N PRO A 7 -29.85 -0.75 23.39
CA PRO A 7 -30.09 0.00 22.17
C PRO A 7 -29.01 -0.25 21.10
N LYS A 8 -29.43 -0.30 19.83
CA LYS A 8 -28.55 -0.58 18.69
C LYS A 8 -27.29 0.31 18.70
N GLU A 9 -27.45 1.59 18.99
CA GLU A 9 -26.37 2.59 19.02
C GLU A 9 -25.30 2.28 20.07
N LEU A 10 -25.70 1.80 21.25
CA LEU A 10 -24.77 1.40 22.31
C LEU A 10 -24.04 0.10 21.97
N VAL A 11 -24.73 -0.87 21.34
CA VAL A 11 -24.08 -2.08 20.82
C VAL A 11 -23.08 -1.72 19.72
N GLU A 12 -23.44 -0.81 18.82
CA GLU A 12 -22.52 -0.29 17.79
C GLU A 12 -21.28 0.35 18.42
N GLU A 13 -21.43 1.16 19.47
CA GLU A 13 -20.30 1.77 20.19
C GLU A 13 -19.43 0.76 20.93
N ILE A 14 -20.00 -0.30 21.49
CA ILE A 14 -19.22 -1.34 22.16
C ILE A 14 -18.44 -2.15 21.13
N LEU A 15 -19.11 -2.59 20.06
CA LEU A 15 -18.48 -3.39 19.02
C LEU A 15 -17.47 -2.58 18.18
N SER A 16 -17.68 -1.26 18.01
CA SER A 16 -16.70 -0.40 17.31
C SER A 16 -15.36 -0.35 18.04
N LYS A 17 -15.37 -0.58 19.36
CA LYS A 17 -14.16 -0.62 20.20
C LYS A 17 -13.38 -1.93 20.10
N ILE A 18 -13.90 -2.97 19.45
CA ILE A 18 -13.23 -4.28 19.36
C ILE A 18 -12.19 -4.26 18.23
N PRO A 19 -10.95 -4.76 18.41
CA PRO A 19 -9.94 -4.78 17.35
C PRO A 19 -10.38 -5.54 16.09
N VAL A 20 -9.95 -5.08 14.91
CA VAL A 20 -10.28 -5.73 13.62
C VAL A 20 -9.97 -7.24 13.58
N THR A 21 -8.91 -7.67 14.27
CA THR A 21 -8.49 -9.09 14.36
C THR A 21 -9.52 -9.97 15.04
N CYS A 22 -10.37 -9.41 15.91
CA CYS A 22 -11.43 -10.12 16.65
C CYS A 22 -12.79 -10.06 15.93
N MET A 23 -12.93 -9.22 14.89
CA MET A 23 -14.22 -9.01 14.22
C MET A 23 -14.77 -10.26 13.54
N ARG A 24 -13.90 -11.21 13.14
CA ARG A 24 -14.34 -12.52 12.67
C ARG A 24 -15.14 -13.25 13.75
N SER A 25 -14.65 -13.28 14.99
CA SER A 25 -15.34 -13.92 16.11
C SER A 25 -16.64 -13.20 16.48
N VAL A 26 -16.63 -11.86 16.45
CA VAL A 26 -17.84 -11.03 16.65
C VAL A 26 -18.93 -11.40 15.63
N ARG A 27 -18.57 -11.52 14.34
CA ARG A 27 -19.48 -11.93 13.26
C ARG A 27 -20.01 -13.35 13.42
N LEU A 28 -19.25 -14.23 14.06
CA LEU A 28 -19.64 -15.61 14.33
C LEU A 28 -20.47 -15.75 15.62
N THR A 29 -20.61 -14.69 16.43
CA THR A 29 -21.32 -14.75 17.72
C THR A 29 -22.83 -14.83 17.51
N CYS A 30 -23.42 -13.95 16.69
CA CYS A 30 -24.85 -14.01 16.36
C CYS A 30 -25.17 -13.29 15.04
N LYS A 31 -26.35 -13.58 14.46
CA LYS A 31 -26.82 -12.95 13.22
C LYS A 31 -26.93 -11.42 13.33
N LYS A 32 -27.51 -10.92 14.43
CA LYS A 32 -27.71 -9.48 14.68
C LYS A 32 -26.37 -8.72 14.63
N TRP A 33 -25.31 -9.26 15.22
CA TRP A 33 -23.98 -8.63 15.21
C TRP A 33 -23.29 -8.78 13.86
N ASN A 34 -23.46 -9.92 13.18
CA ASN A 34 -22.97 -10.08 11.82
C ASN A 34 -23.57 -9.03 10.88
N ASP A 35 -24.88 -8.83 10.94
CA ASP A 35 -25.58 -7.86 10.10
C ASP A 35 -25.21 -6.42 10.47
N LEU A 36 -25.14 -6.11 11.77
CA LEU A 36 -24.66 -4.82 12.27
C LEU A 36 -23.25 -4.50 11.76
N SER A 37 -22.34 -5.48 11.82
CA SER A 37 -20.94 -5.30 11.42
C SER A 37 -20.74 -5.01 9.93
N LYS A 38 -21.78 -5.21 9.11
CA LYS A 38 -21.78 -4.94 7.67
C LYS A 38 -22.45 -3.62 7.33
N THR A 39 -23.12 -2.97 8.29
CA THR A 39 -23.74 -1.67 8.05
C THR A 39 -22.68 -0.61 7.83
N ARG A 40 -22.90 0.28 6.86
CA ARG A 40 -21.95 1.32 6.49
C ARG A 40 -21.56 2.20 7.69
N SER A 41 -22.54 2.60 8.51
CA SER A 41 -22.31 3.43 9.70
C SER A 41 -21.41 2.75 10.73
N PHE A 42 -21.63 1.45 10.99
CA PHE A 42 -20.77 0.70 11.90
C PHE A 42 -19.36 0.58 11.35
N VAL A 43 -19.21 0.26 10.07
CA VAL A 43 -17.90 0.08 9.45
C VAL A 43 -17.10 1.38 9.48
N GLU A 44 -17.71 2.51 9.10
CA GLU A 44 -17.07 3.82 9.15
C GLU A 44 -16.64 4.18 10.59
N LYS A 45 -17.52 3.93 11.58
CA LYS A 45 -17.21 4.15 13.00
C LYS A 45 -16.06 3.27 13.50
N HIS A 46 -16.11 1.98 13.22
CA HIS A 46 -15.10 0.99 13.63
C HIS A 46 -13.74 1.27 12.98
N ILE A 47 -13.73 1.63 11.68
CA ILE A 47 -12.50 2.06 10.99
C ILE A 47 -11.93 3.31 11.65
N GLY A 48 -12.75 4.33 11.92
CA GLY A 48 -12.29 5.54 12.61
C GLY A 48 -11.66 5.24 13.98
N GLU A 49 -12.28 4.35 14.76
CA GLU A 49 -11.73 3.92 16.05
C GLU A 49 -10.44 3.11 15.91
N GLU A 50 -10.31 2.21 14.93
CA GLU A 50 -9.10 1.43 14.72
C GLU A 50 -7.93 2.32 14.26
N THR A 51 -8.18 3.23 13.31
CA THR A 51 -7.18 4.17 12.78
C THR A 51 -6.68 5.11 13.88
N SER A 52 -7.54 5.52 14.82
CA SER A 52 -7.15 6.37 15.96
C SER A 52 -6.26 5.66 17.01
N ARG A 53 -6.23 4.33 17.03
CA ARG A 53 -5.58 3.57 18.12
C ARG A 53 -4.20 3.05 17.76
N LYS A 54 -4.03 2.55 16.54
CA LYS A 54 -2.82 1.85 16.11
C LYS A 54 -2.66 1.93 14.60
N SER A 55 -1.49 2.39 14.16
CA SER A 55 -1.13 2.29 12.76
C SER A 55 -0.85 0.83 12.41
N SER A 56 -1.53 0.34 11.38
CA SER A 56 -1.30 -0.98 10.83
C SER A 56 -0.52 -0.86 9.53
N VAL A 57 0.47 -1.73 9.37
CA VAL A 57 1.36 -1.76 8.22
C VAL A 57 1.30 -3.16 7.62
N ILE A 58 1.16 -3.24 6.30
CA ILE A 58 1.31 -4.48 5.56
C ILE A 58 2.77 -4.61 5.15
N MET A 59 3.32 -5.81 5.24
CA MET A 59 4.66 -6.14 4.75
C MET A 59 4.67 -7.47 3.99
N THR A 60 5.34 -7.52 2.85
CA THR A 60 5.70 -8.80 2.20
C THR A 60 7.07 -9.28 2.69
N MET A 61 7.16 -10.55 3.11
CA MET A 61 8.42 -11.19 3.52
C MET A 61 8.29 -12.71 3.35
N ASN A 62 9.32 -13.41 2.88
CA ASN A 62 9.27 -14.86 2.63
C ASN A 62 8.03 -15.28 1.79
N GLN A 63 7.68 -14.49 0.76
CA GLN A 63 6.48 -14.69 -0.09
C GLN A 63 5.13 -14.68 0.64
N LYS A 64 5.11 -14.25 1.91
CA LYS A 64 3.91 -14.10 2.72
C LYS A 64 3.60 -12.63 2.93
N VAL A 65 2.32 -12.33 3.19
CA VAL A 65 1.87 -10.99 3.54
C VAL A 65 1.58 -10.95 5.04
N TYR A 66 2.18 -10.00 5.74
CA TYR A 66 2.07 -9.83 7.17
C TYR A 66 1.35 -8.53 7.49
N LEU A 67 0.42 -8.59 8.46
CA LEU A 67 -0.15 -7.42 9.09
C LEU A 67 0.65 -7.14 10.36
N LEU A 68 1.33 -6.01 10.38
CA LEU A 68 2.10 -5.50 11.50
C LEU A 68 1.29 -4.41 12.21
N GLY A 69 1.34 -4.41 13.53
CA GLY A 69 0.90 -3.31 14.36
C GLY A 69 2.12 -2.47 14.75
N VAL A 70 2.06 -1.18 14.46
CA VAL A 70 3.06 -0.21 14.89
C VAL A 70 2.45 0.63 16.00
N SER A 71 3.14 0.70 17.13
CA SER A 71 2.73 1.52 18.26
C SER A 71 3.91 2.31 18.78
N PHE A 72 3.70 3.59 19.04
CA PHE A 72 4.66 4.45 19.71
C PHE A 72 4.05 4.87 21.05
N SER A 73 4.68 4.47 22.15
CA SER A 73 4.26 4.80 23.52
C SER A 73 5.43 5.44 24.27
N GLY A 74 5.25 6.61 24.87
CA GLY A 74 6.30 7.28 25.63
C GLY A 74 5.93 8.70 26.04
N ILE A 75 6.69 9.27 26.98
CA ILE A 75 6.55 10.66 27.46
C ILE A 75 7.93 11.34 27.25
N HIS A 76 7.94 12.58 26.77
CA HIS A 76 9.15 13.42 26.54
C HIS A 76 10.15 12.86 25.51
N ASN A 77 9.78 12.82 24.21
CA ASN A 77 10.66 12.54 23.07
C ASN A 77 11.45 11.20 23.11
N LYS A 78 11.14 10.32 24.06
CA LYS A 78 11.59 8.93 24.10
C LYS A 78 10.39 8.02 23.87
N PHE A 79 10.15 7.68 22.61
CA PHE A 79 9.14 6.69 22.24
C PHE A 79 9.69 5.29 22.48
N ASP A 80 8.99 4.50 23.29
CA ASP A 80 9.04 3.06 23.16
C ASP A 80 8.21 2.67 21.94
N THR A 81 8.90 2.21 20.91
CA THR A 81 8.29 1.78 19.65
C THR A 81 8.27 0.27 19.62
N SER A 82 7.09 -0.30 19.36
CA SER A 82 6.95 -1.74 19.15
C SER A 82 6.32 -1.99 17.79
N ILE A 83 6.94 -2.90 17.03
CA ILE A 83 6.36 -3.47 15.82
C ILE A 83 6.02 -4.91 16.17
N LYS A 84 4.73 -5.23 16.15
CA LYS A 84 4.23 -6.56 16.53
C LYS A 84 3.53 -7.20 15.34
N HIS A 85 3.82 -8.48 15.11
CA HIS A 85 3.06 -9.28 14.16
C HIS A 85 1.62 -9.46 14.68
N LYS A 86 0.65 -8.83 14.01
CA LYS A 86 -0.78 -8.98 14.32
C LYS A 86 -1.37 -10.23 13.65
N GLY A 87 -0.83 -10.62 12.49
CA GLY A 87 -1.27 -11.81 11.78
C GLY A 87 -0.68 -11.95 10.39
N THR A 88 -0.84 -13.14 9.81
CA THR A 88 -0.45 -13.43 8.43
C THR A 88 -1.70 -13.46 7.55
N LEU A 89 -1.63 -12.73 6.45
CA LEU A 89 -2.66 -12.63 5.43
C LEU A 89 -2.47 -13.82 4.46
N ILE A 90 -3.27 -14.88 4.65
CA ILE A 90 -3.20 -16.12 3.87
C ILE A 90 -4.39 -16.19 2.93
N ILE A 91 -4.11 -16.32 1.63
CA ILE A 91 -5.14 -16.68 0.64
C ILE A 91 -5.24 -18.19 0.59
N ARG A 92 -6.32 -18.74 1.13
CA ARG A 92 -6.66 -20.15 0.93
C ARG A 92 -7.64 -20.29 -0.21
N ASN A 93 -7.38 -21.24 -1.10
CA ASN A 93 -8.35 -21.75 -2.03
C ASN A 93 -8.58 -23.22 -1.68
N ASN A 94 -9.81 -23.58 -1.31
CA ASN A 94 -10.14 -24.95 -0.90
C ASN A 94 -9.95 -25.97 -2.03
N ASN A 95 -9.76 -25.52 -3.26
CA ASN A 95 -9.58 -26.37 -4.44
C ASN A 95 -8.11 -26.47 -4.91
N MET A 96 -7.13 -26.08 -4.08
CA MET A 96 -5.70 -26.18 -4.43
C MET A 96 -4.96 -27.03 -3.39
N ASP A 97 -4.19 -28.02 -3.86
CA ASP A 97 -3.40 -28.92 -3.01
C ASP A 97 -2.16 -28.24 -2.38
N SER A 98 -1.79 -27.05 -2.87
CA SER A 98 -0.65 -26.27 -2.38
C SER A 98 -0.98 -24.78 -2.24
N GLU A 99 -0.22 -24.10 -1.38
CA GLU A 99 -0.34 -22.64 -1.23
C GLU A 99 -0.02 -21.95 -2.57
N PRO A 100 -0.87 -21.01 -3.03
CA PRO A 100 -0.65 -20.36 -4.30
C PRO A 100 0.57 -19.43 -4.24
N LEU A 101 1.51 -19.59 -5.18
CA LEU A 101 2.66 -18.70 -5.31
C LEU A 101 2.21 -17.28 -5.69
N VAL A 102 2.38 -16.34 -4.76
CA VAL A 102 2.13 -14.91 -4.96
C VAL A 102 3.37 -14.27 -5.57
N LEU A 103 3.22 -13.67 -6.75
CA LEU A 103 4.31 -12.98 -7.46
C LEU A 103 4.43 -11.52 -7.01
N LYS A 104 3.30 -10.82 -6.92
CA LYS A 104 3.23 -9.40 -6.55
C LYS A 104 1.98 -9.14 -5.72
N VAL A 105 2.08 -8.12 -4.86
CA VAL A 105 0.97 -7.64 -4.03
C VAL A 105 0.84 -6.14 -4.20
N PHE A 106 -0.34 -5.69 -4.60
CA PHE A 106 -0.71 -4.28 -4.64
C PHE A 106 -1.82 -4.01 -3.63
N HIS A 107 -1.91 -2.76 -3.17
CA HIS A 107 -2.90 -2.33 -2.20
C HIS A 107 -3.41 -0.94 -2.56
N GLY A 108 -4.70 -0.72 -2.38
CA GLY A 108 -5.38 0.56 -2.55
C GLY A 108 -6.78 0.50 -1.97
N ASP A 109 -7.22 1.58 -1.34
CA ASP A 109 -8.57 1.72 -0.76
C ASP A 109 -8.98 0.53 0.16
N GLY A 110 -8.03 0.02 0.94
CA GLY A 110 -8.19 -1.12 1.85
C GLY A 110 -8.43 -2.48 1.17
N LEU A 111 -8.35 -2.53 -0.16
CA LEU A 111 -8.35 -3.74 -0.97
C LEU A 111 -6.92 -4.19 -1.27
N PHE A 112 -6.77 -5.49 -1.48
CA PHE A 112 -5.52 -6.11 -1.90
C PHE A 112 -5.68 -6.76 -3.26
N LEU A 113 -4.65 -6.63 -4.09
CA LEU A 113 -4.51 -7.33 -5.36
C LEU A 113 -3.32 -8.28 -5.26
N PHE A 114 -3.57 -9.57 -5.34
CA PHE A 114 -2.53 -10.58 -5.37
C PHE A 114 -2.40 -11.12 -6.78
N VAL A 115 -1.22 -10.96 -7.36
CA VAL A 115 -0.92 -11.43 -8.71
C VAL A 115 -0.23 -12.78 -8.60
N MET A 116 -0.76 -13.76 -9.33
CA MET A 116 -0.22 -15.10 -9.48
C MET A 116 -0.01 -15.37 -10.98
N VAL A 117 0.70 -16.46 -11.32
CA VAL A 117 1.05 -16.78 -12.72
C VAL A 117 -0.16 -16.79 -13.66
N LYS A 118 -1.28 -17.41 -13.23
CA LYS A 118 -2.48 -17.62 -14.06
C LYS A 118 -3.76 -17.00 -13.50
N ARG A 119 -3.66 -16.12 -12.51
CA ARG A 119 -4.82 -15.49 -11.86
C ARG A 119 -4.44 -14.26 -11.07
N VAL A 120 -5.44 -13.43 -10.84
CA VAL A 120 -5.37 -12.30 -9.92
C VAL A 120 -6.46 -12.48 -8.87
N VAL A 121 -6.16 -12.13 -7.62
CA VAL A 121 -7.10 -12.22 -6.51
C VAL A 121 -7.28 -10.84 -5.91
N VAL A 122 -8.53 -10.40 -5.84
CA VAL A 122 -8.90 -9.21 -5.08
C VAL A 122 -9.42 -9.66 -3.73
N TRP A 123 -8.87 -9.09 -2.66
CA TRP A 123 -9.28 -9.42 -1.30
C TRP A 123 -9.57 -8.17 -0.50
N ASN A 124 -10.72 -8.15 0.18
CA ASN A 124 -11.01 -7.23 1.26
C ASN A 124 -10.95 -8.03 2.57
N PRO A 125 -9.84 -7.95 3.34
CA PRO A 125 -9.72 -8.65 4.62
C PRO A 125 -10.74 -8.20 5.65
N TYR A 126 -11.09 -6.91 5.63
CA TYR A 126 -12.04 -6.34 6.58
C TYR A 126 -13.42 -6.96 6.43
N LEU A 127 -13.94 -7.04 5.20
CA LEU A 127 -15.24 -7.67 4.92
C LEU A 127 -15.16 -9.19 4.72
N GLY A 128 -13.95 -9.75 4.67
CA GLY A 128 -13.73 -11.17 4.38
C GLY A 128 -14.13 -11.58 2.97
N GLN A 129 -14.19 -10.64 2.02
CA GLN A 129 -14.63 -10.89 0.65
C GLN A 129 -13.45 -11.15 -0.28
N VAL A 130 -13.51 -12.22 -1.06
CA VAL A 130 -12.48 -12.59 -2.03
C VAL A 130 -13.12 -12.71 -3.41
N LYS A 131 -12.44 -12.18 -4.44
CA LYS A 131 -12.81 -12.35 -5.85
C LYS A 131 -11.62 -12.88 -6.63
N TRP A 132 -11.87 -13.96 -7.35
CA TRP A 132 -10.88 -14.62 -8.20
C TRP A 132 -11.10 -14.18 -9.65
N ILE A 133 -10.05 -13.69 -10.29
CA ILE A 133 -10.06 -13.24 -11.68
C ILE A 133 -9.09 -14.14 -12.44
N GLN A 134 -9.61 -14.88 -13.41
CA GLN A 134 -8.78 -15.78 -14.22
C GLN A 134 -7.91 -14.95 -15.16
N ALA A 135 -6.65 -15.35 -15.30
CA ALA A 135 -5.79 -14.73 -16.29
C ALA A 135 -6.16 -15.18 -17.70
N ARG A 136 -6.07 -14.25 -18.66
CA ARG A 136 -6.12 -14.59 -20.09
C ARG A 136 -4.85 -15.35 -20.50
N ASP A 137 -3.70 -14.86 -20.05
CA ASP A 137 -2.35 -15.39 -20.33
C ASP A 137 -1.49 -15.46 -19.06
N SER A 138 -0.16 -15.51 -19.18
CA SER A 138 0.75 -15.42 -18.05
C SER A 138 0.93 -13.98 -17.57
N TYR A 139 0.77 -13.74 -16.27
CA TYR A 139 0.97 -12.42 -15.64
C TYR A 139 2.37 -12.24 -15.02
N TYR A 140 3.32 -13.11 -15.36
CA TYR A 140 4.65 -13.11 -14.71
C TYR A 140 5.41 -11.79 -14.86
N GLN A 141 5.26 -11.11 -16.00
CA GLN A 141 5.98 -9.87 -16.31
C GLN A 141 5.12 -8.61 -16.18
N ASP A 142 3.84 -8.74 -15.86
CA ASP A 142 2.92 -7.61 -15.88
C ASP A 142 2.96 -6.82 -14.57
N ASP A 143 2.66 -5.54 -14.67
CA ASP A 143 2.41 -4.66 -13.54
C ASP A 143 0.94 -4.30 -13.42
N PHE A 144 0.51 -3.96 -12.22
CA PHE A 144 -0.89 -3.72 -11.93
C PHE A 144 -1.08 -2.51 -11.02
N ALA A 145 -2.28 -1.96 -11.08
CA ALA A 145 -2.75 -0.95 -10.15
C ALA A 145 -4.24 -1.06 -9.91
N MET A 146 -4.69 -0.52 -8.78
CA MET A 146 -6.11 -0.44 -8.42
C MET A 146 -6.53 0.99 -8.19
N GLY A 147 -7.75 1.29 -8.62
CA GLY A 147 -8.40 2.56 -8.38
C GLY A 147 -9.89 2.46 -8.67
N TYR A 148 -10.56 3.59 -8.76
CA TYR A 148 -11.99 3.63 -9.03
C TYR A 148 -12.38 4.87 -9.83
N ALA A 149 -13.42 4.74 -10.64
CA ALA A 149 -13.99 5.86 -11.36
C ALA A 149 -14.90 6.69 -10.43
N LYS A 150 -14.76 8.01 -10.45
CA LYS A 150 -15.55 8.96 -9.64
C LYS A 150 -16.87 9.41 -10.30
N LYS A 151 -17.35 8.70 -11.34
CA LYS A 151 -18.50 9.13 -12.15
C LYS A 151 -19.86 8.87 -11.47
N ASP A 152 -19.95 7.86 -10.61
CA ASP A 152 -21.20 7.43 -9.97
C ASP A 152 -21.11 7.44 -8.44
N LYS A 153 -22.27 7.52 -7.76
CA LYS A 153 -22.38 7.35 -6.29
C LYS A 153 -21.85 6.00 -5.80
N SER A 154 -21.78 4.98 -6.67
CA SER A 154 -21.06 3.74 -6.43
C SER A 154 -19.69 3.81 -7.11
N HIS A 155 -18.62 3.93 -6.33
CA HIS A 155 -17.26 3.82 -6.85
C HIS A 155 -17.07 2.46 -7.56
N SER A 156 -17.01 2.48 -8.89
CA SER A 156 -16.68 1.27 -9.66
C SER A 156 -15.19 1.05 -9.57
N HIS A 157 -14.78 0.07 -8.77
CA HIS A 157 -13.38 -0.30 -8.64
C HIS A 157 -12.91 -1.01 -9.90
N LYS A 158 -11.67 -0.74 -10.26
CA LYS A 158 -11.05 -1.23 -11.48
C LYS A 158 -9.61 -1.66 -11.21
N ILE A 159 -9.13 -2.60 -12.02
CA ILE A 159 -7.72 -3.00 -12.04
C ILE A 159 -7.14 -2.58 -13.38
N PHE A 160 -6.06 -1.82 -13.35
CA PHE A 160 -5.28 -1.49 -14.53
C PHE A 160 -4.13 -2.49 -14.67
N ARG A 161 -3.98 -3.10 -15.85
CA ARG A 161 -2.91 -4.04 -16.21
C ARG A 161 -1.99 -3.39 -17.22
N ILE A 162 -0.70 -3.39 -16.90
CA ILE A 162 0.38 -2.87 -17.74
C ILE A 162 1.26 -4.07 -18.09
N SER A 163 1.24 -4.49 -19.35
CA SER A 163 2.17 -5.53 -19.78
C SER A 163 3.52 -4.95 -20.15
N ASN A 164 4.59 -5.58 -19.66
CA ASN A 164 5.96 -5.24 -20.02
C ASN A 164 6.44 -5.94 -21.31
N VAL A 165 5.60 -6.80 -21.90
CA VAL A 165 5.88 -7.42 -23.20
C VAL A 165 5.40 -6.47 -24.29
N ASN A 166 6.34 -5.99 -25.11
CA ASN A 166 6.04 -5.13 -26.26
C ASN A 166 4.92 -5.75 -27.10
N SER A 167 3.97 -4.92 -27.56
CA SER A 167 2.79 -5.27 -28.37
C SER A 167 1.52 -5.70 -27.62
N ILE A 168 1.55 -5.87 -26.29
CA ILE A 168 0.32 -6.12 -25.52
C ILE A 168 -0.30 -4.77 -25.11
N PRO A 169 -1.55 -4.48 -25.53
CA PRO A 169 -2.20 -3.22 -25.18
C PRO A 169 -2.52 -3.19 -23.69
N TYR A 170 -2.66 -1.98 -23.14
CA TYR A 170 -3.10 -1.84 -21.76
C TYR A 170 -4.55 -2.30 -21.60
N GLU A 171 -4.84 -2.97 -20.48
CA GLU A 171 -6.16 -3.48 -20.18
C GLU A 171 -6.65 -2.93 -18.85
N ILE A 172 -7.97 -2.80 -18.75
CA ILE A 172 -8.65 -2.46 -17.51
C ILE A 172 -9.72 -3.50 -17.22
N TYR A 173 -9.74 -4.01 -16.00
CA TYR A 173 -10.82 -4.86 -15.50
C TYR A 173 -11.79 -4.00 -14.71
N ASP A 174 -13.06 -4.05 -15.04
CA ASP A 174 -14.12 -3.33 -14.32
C ASP A 174 -14.95 -4.31 -13.48
N PHE A 175 -15.06 -4.02 -12.19
CA PHE A 175 -15.76 -4.88 -11.24
C PHE A 175 -17.26 -4.92 -11.51
N LYS A 176 -17.81 -3.84 -12.08
CA LYS A 176 -19.24 -3.71 -12.39
C LYS A 176 -19.63 -4.57 -13.59
N SER A 177 -18.81 -4.60 -14.63
CA SER A 177 -19.05 -5.44 -15.83
C SER A 177 -18.42 -6.83 -15.75
N ASP A 178 -17.68 -7.12 -14.68
CA ASP A 178 -16.98 -8.37 -14.43
C ASP A 178 -16.06 -8.79 -15.59
N SER A 179 -15.46 -7.82 -16.30
CA SER A 179 -14.77 -8.09 -17.56
C SER A 179 -13.58 -7.17 -17.82
N TRP A 180 -12.64 -7.71 -18.61
CA TRP A 180 -11.47 -6.99 -19.12
C TRP A 180 -11.82 -6.26 -20.42
N LYS A 181 -11.44 -4.99 -20.48
CA LYS A 181 -11.54 -4.11 -21.65
C LYS A 181 -10.13 -3.66 -22.05
N VAL A 182 -9.84 -3.69 -23.34
CA VAL A 182 -8.61 -3.11 -23.90
C VAL A 182 -8.77 -1.59 -23.96
N LEU A 183 -7.76 -0.86 -23.48
CA LEU A 183 -7.73 0.59 -23.58
C LEU A 183 -7.08 1.02 -24.89
N GLY A 184 -7.76 1.86 -25.65
CA GLY A 184 -7.24 2.50 -26.86
C GLY A 184 -6.30 3.66 -26.58
N ILE A 185 -5.53 3.59 -25.49
CA ILE A 185 -4.55 4.61 -25.14
C ILE A 185 -3.21 4.23 -25.75
N THR A 186 -2.49 5.21 -26.27
CA THR A 186 -1.10 5.02 -26.68
C THR A 186 -0.33 4.50 -25.47
N PRO A 187 0.44 3.41 -25.61
CA PRO A 187 1.37 2.99 -24.58
C PRO A 187 2.19 4.19 -24.11
N LEU A 188 2.65 4.14 -22.85
CA LEU A 188 3.77 5.00 -22.42
C LEU A 188 4.79 5.08 -23.56
N GLU A 189 5.27 6.29 -23.86
CA GLU A 189 6.33 6.49 -24.85
C GLU A 189 7.35 5.37 -24.70
N GLU A 190 7.80 4.77 -25.81
CA GLU A 190 8.63 3.55 -25.79
C GLU A 190 9.84 3.66 -24.84
N ASP A 191 10.25 4.89 -24.54
CA ASP A 191 11.32 5.29 -23.65
C ASP A 191 10.93 5.49 -22.18
N VAL A 192 9.76 5.09 -21.68
CA VAL A 192 9.43 5.24 -20.25
C VAL A 192 9.47 3.90 -19.51
N PHE A 193 10.04 3.90 -18.31
CA PHE A 193 10.14 2.75 -17.42
C PHE A 193 9.50 3.04 -16.06
N LEU A 194 8.60 2.18 -15.60
CA LEU A 194 8.00 2.25 -14.26
C LEU A 194 8.92 1.61 -13.23
N CYS A 195 9.37 2.38 -12.24
CA CYS A 195 10.44 1.95 -11.33
C CYS A 195 9.95 1.00 -10.23
N TYR A 196 8.76 1.25 -9.67
CA TYR A 196 8.23 0.57 -8.49
C TYR A 196 6.71 0.40 -8.59
N ASP A 197 6.14 -0.33 -7.64
CA ASP A 197 4.70 -0.56 -7.55
C ASP A 197 3.91 0.73 -7.34
N ALA A 198 2.72 0.79 -7.94
CA ALA A 198 1.83 1.93 -7.88
C ALA A 198 1.40 2.27 -6.44
N LEU A 199 1.27 3.56 -6.15
CA LEU A 199 0.53 4.06 -4.99
C LEU A 199 -0.87 4.47 -5.44
N SER A 200 -1.89 3.87 -4.84
CA SER A 200 -3.28 4.32 -5.02
C SER A 200 -3.58 5.48 -4.07
N LEU A 201 -4.19 6.56 -4.60
CA LEU A 201 -4.63 7.73 -3.85
C LEU A 201 -5.88 8.32 -4.48
N LYS A 202 -6.94 8.49 -3.67
CA LYS A 202 -8.24 9.05 -4.09
C LYS A 202 -8.75 8.44 -5.40
N GLY A 203 -8.67 7.11 -5.53
CA GLY A 203 -9.15 6.36 -6.70
C GLY A 203 -8.25 6.40 -7.94
N ASN A 204 -7.12 7.12 -7.90
CA ASN A 204 -6.14 7.12 -8.98
C ASN A 204 -4.84 6.44 -8.53
N SER A 205 -4.03 6.00 -9.49
CA SER A 205 -2.76 5.35 -9.18
C SER A 205 -1.59 6.16 -9.70
N TYR A 206 -0.52 6.18 -8.91
CA TYR A 206 0.67 7.00 -9.15
C TYR A 206 1.93 6.14 -9.10
N TRP A 207 2.83 6.34 -10.07
CA TRP A 207 4.10 5.62 -10.15
C TRP A 207 5.27 6.58 -10.23
N VAL A 208 6.40 6.17 -9.65
CA VAL A 208 7.70 6.70 -10.05
C VAL A 208 8.06 6.09 -11.39
N ALA A 209 8.30 6.94 -12.38
CA ALA A 209 8.75 6.56 -13.71
C ALA A 209 10.06 7.28 -14.05
N ARG A 210 10.79 6.76 -15.03
CA ARG A 210 11.99 7.40 -15.59
C ARG A 210 12.06 7.19 -17.09
N GLU A 211 12.83 8.00 -17.78
CA GLU A 211 13.19 7.73 -19.17
C GLU A 211 14.21 6.57 -19.24
N LYS A 212 14.15 5.76 -20.31
CA LYS A 212 15.05 4.63 -20.59
C LYS A 212 16.39 5.10 -21.16
N ILE A 213 16.40 6.23 -21.86
CA ILE A 213 17.60 6.77 -22.49
C ILE A 213 18.57 7.28 -21.41
N GLU A 214 19.79 6.75 -21.41
CA GLU A 214 20.79 6.98 -20.36
C GLU A 214 21.08 8.47 -20.08
N THR A 215 21.04 9.30 -21.13
CA THR A 215 21.32 10.74 -21.04
C THR A 215 20.20 11.55 -20.37
N ARG A 216 19.00 10.97 -20.20
CA ARG A 216 17.80 11.62 -19.64
C ARG A 216 17.08 10.77 -18.60
N ASN A 217 17.83 9.98 -17.82
CA ASN A 217 17.36 9.11 -16.73
C ASN A 217 16.62 9.80 -15.55
N LYS A 218 16.08 11.01 -15.74
CA LYS A 218 15.38 11.79 -14.73
C LYS A 218 14.07 11.10 -14.33
N LYS A 219 13.87 10.95 -13.02
CA LYS A 219 12.65 10.40 -12.44
C LYS A 219 11.55 11.45 -12.40
N PHE A 220 10.33 11.01 -12.64
CA PHE A 220 9.10 11.81 -12.55
C PHE A 220 7.95 10.94 -12.00
N LEU A 221 6.86 11.60 -11.61
CA LEU A 221 5.64 10.95 -11.16
C LEU A 221 4.66 10.87 -12.35
N ILE A 222 4.00 9.73 -12.53
CA ILE A 222 2.93 9.58 -13.53
C ILE A 222 1.66 9.07 -12.86
N CYS A 223 0.51 9.58 -13.30
CA CYS A 223 -0.80 9.19 -12.81
C CYS A 223 -1.54 8.37 -13.88
N PHE A 224 -2.24 7.32 -13.48
CA PHE A 224 -3.33 6.76 -14.26
C PHE A 224 -4.66 7.22 -13.65
N ASP A 225 -5.44 7.95 -14.43
CA ASP A 225 -6.77 8.44 -14.04
C ASP A 225 -7.81 7.37 -14.37
N PHE A 226 -8.38 6.72 -13.36
CA PHE A 226 -9.39 5.66 -13.55
C PHE A 226 -10.76 6.19 -13.96
N THR A 227 -11.01 7.49 -13.76
CA THR A 227 -12.25 8.15 -14.17
C THR A 227 -12.23 8.40 -15.67
N GLU A 228 -11.11 8.87 -16.17
CA GLU A 228 -10.91 9.18 -17.60
C GLU A 228 -10.22 8.05 -18.39
N GLU A 229 -9.85 6.96 -17.72
CA GLU A 229 -9.17 5.78 -18.28
C GLU A 229 -7.92 6.14 -19.10
N ARG A 230 -7.11 7.09 -18.62
CA ARG A 230 -5.95 7.62 -19.34
C ARG A 230 -4.76 7.90 -18.42
N LEU A 231 -3.57 7.89 -19.01
CA LEU A 231 -2.35 8.37 -18.36
C LEU A 231 -2.34 9.90 -18.33
N GLY A 232 -1.96 10.45 -17.20
CA GLY A 232 -1.71 11.88 -17.01
C GLY A 232 -0.34 12.31 -17.55
N PRO A 233 -0.07 13.63 -17.54
CA PRO A 233 1.23 14.17 -17.92
C PRO A 233 2.33 13.76 -16.91
N ARG A 234 3.59 14.00 -17.28
CA ARG A 234 4.74 13.83 -16.39
C ARG A 234 4.68 14.90 -15.28
N LEU A 235 4.57 14.46 -14.04
CA LEU A 235 4.53 15.32 -12.86
C LEU A 235 5.92 15.42 -12.23
N SER A 236 6.40 16.63 -11.98
CA SER A 236 7.76 16.85 -11.48
C SER A 236 7.88 16.60 -9.97
N PHE A 237 8.99 15.98 -9.57
CA PHE A 237 9.41 15.93 -8.17
C PHE A 237 10.00 17.29 -7.72
N PRO A 238 10.08 17.57 -6.41
CA PRO A 238 10.71 18.79 -5.89
C PRO A 238 12.25 18.74 -5.87
N PHE A 239 12.83 17.73 -6.53
CA PHE A 239 14.26 17.46 -6.60
C PHE A 239 14.60 16.82 -7.95
N ASP A 240 15.85 16.96 -8.38
CA ASP A 240 16.38 16.19 -9.50
C ASP A 240 16.85 14.82 -9.02
N SER A 241 16.33 13.77 -9.66
CA SER A 241 16.63 12.38 -9.30
C SER A 241 16.89 11.55 -10.55
N TYR A 242 17.89 10.68 -10.47
CA TYR A 242 18.36 9.83 -11.55
C TYR A 242 18.28 8.34 -11.17
N PHE A 243 18.84 7.47 -12.02
CA PHE A 243 18.70 6.02 -11.93
C PHE A 243 19.10 5.48 -10.54
N GLU A 244 20.27 5.86 -10.04
CA GLU A 244 20.88 5.37 -8.81
C GLU A 244 20.22 5.93 -7.54
N ASP A 245 19.47 7.02 -7.65
CA ASP A 245 18.82 7.65 -6.50
C ASP A 245 17.62 6.85 -6.02
N ILE A 246 17.35 6.84 -4.72
CA ILE A 246 16.18 6.17 -4.16
C ILE A 246 15.02 7.15 -4.12
N VAL A 247 13.90 6.76 -4.74
CA VAL A 247 12.63 7.50 -4.74
C VAL A 247 11.51 6.53 -4.40
N ILE A 248 10.94 6.64 -3.21
CA ILE A 248 9.90 5.73 -2.74
C ILE A 248 8.66 6.57 -2.43
N LEU A 249 7.49 6.15 -2.92
CA LEU A 249 6.21 6.78 -2.60
C LEU A 249 5.63 6.18 -1.32
N SER A 250 4.81 6.92 -0.60
CA SER A 250 3.88 6.42 0.43
C SER A 250 2.67 7.34 0.57
N SER A 251 1.63 6.86 1.25
CA SER A 251 0.50 7.68 1.64
C SER A 251 0.88 8.57 2.83
N PHE A 252 0.49 9.84 2.77
CA PHE A 252 0.45 10.74 3.91
C PHE A 252 -1.03 11.05 4.16
N GLY A 253 -1.57 10.49 5.23
CA GLY A 253 -2.99 10.45 5.50
C GLY A 253 -3.75 9.72 4.42
N GLU A 254 -5.01 10.11 4.24
CA GLU A 254 -5.89 9.58 3.20
C GLU A 254 -5.79 10.38 1.88
N GLU A 255 -5.12 11.53 1.91
CA GLU A 255 -5.30 12.55 0.87
C GLU A 255 -4.03 12.99 0.13
N GLN A 256 -2.84 12.68 0.67
CA GLN A 256 -1.58 13.20 0.17
C GLN A 256 -0.60 12.08 -0.16
N ILE A 257 0.34 12.38 -1.06
CA ILE A 257 1.49 11.52 -1.34
C ILE A 257 2.67 12.05 -0.56
N ALA A 258 3.37 11.16 0.15
CA ALA A 258 4.72 11.38 0.59
C ALA A 258 5.72 10.73 -0.37
N VAL A 259 6.85 11.39 -0.59
CA VAL A 259 7.97 10.82 -1.33
C VAL A 259 9.23 10.90 -0.48
N LEU A 260 9.86 9.74 -0.27
CA LEU A 260 11.19 9.63 0.29
C LEU A 260 12.19 9.72 -0.86
N PHE A 261 13.11 10.67 -0.74
CA PHE A 261 14.22 10.87 -1.66
C PHE A 261 15.54 10.71 -0.93
N LYS A 262 16.42 9.92 -1.53
CA LYS A 262 17.80 9.77 -1.07
C LYS A 262 18.73 9.69 -2.26
N LYS A 263 19.62 10.68 -2.36
CA LYS A 263 20.59 10.78 -3.44
C LYS A 263 21.69 9.74 -3.28
N TRP A 264 22.11 9.12 -4.38
CA TRP A 264 23.18 8.14 -4.39
C TRP A 264 24.48 8.72 -3.81
N GLY A 265 25.09 7.99 -2.87
CA GLY A 265 26.37 8.37 -2.27
C GLY A 265 26.28 9.53 -1.27
N LYS A 266 25.07 9.98 -0.96
CA LYS A 266 24.77 11.01 0.03
C LYS A 266 24.09 10.41 1.24
N PHE A 267 24.32 10.96 2.42
CA PHE A 267 23.69 10.50 3.66
C PHE A 267 22.38 11.23 3.95
N GLU A 268 22.12 12.37 3.30
CA GLU A 268 20.87 13.08 3.49
C GLU A 268 19.68 12.28 2.91
N MET A 269 18.69 12.04 3.75
CA MET A 269 17.39 11.52 3.38
C MET A 269 16.36 12.65 3.54
N LYS A 270 15.53 12.85 2.52
CA LYS A 270 14.50 13.90 2.50
C LYS A 270 13.15 13.29 2.27
N ILE A 271 12.13 13.82 2.94
CA ILE A 271 10.74 13.43 2.74
C ILE A 271 9.96 14.68 2.39
N TRP A 272 9.23 14.59 1.29
CA TRP A 272 8.34 15.64 0.79
C TRP A 272 6.92 15.14 0.77
N VAL A 273 5.97 16.02 1.06
CA VAL A 273 4.54 15.72 1.04
C VAL A 273 3.86 16.67 0.05
N THR A 274 2.90 16.15 -0.70
CA THR A 274 2.16 16.96 -1.68
C THR A 274 1.33 18.02 -0.96
N SER A 275 1.57 19.30 -1.24
CA SER A 275 0.66 20.39 -0.83
C SER A 275 -0.56 20.49 -1.75
N LYS A 276 -0.43 20.00 -2.98
CA LYS A 276 -1.52 19.83 -3.95
C LYS A 276 -1.22 18.62 -4.82
N ILE A 277 -2.24 17.80 -5.07
CA ILE A 277 -2.14 16.66 -5.98
C ILE A 277 -3.46 16.47 -6.72
N ASN A 278 -3.36 16.33 -8.04
CA ASN A 278 -4.43 15.82 -8.90
C ASN A 278 -3.78 15.09 -10.10
N PRO A 279 -4.55 14.52 -11.04
CA PRO A 279 -3.97 13.73 -12.14
C PRO A 279 -3.01 14.49 -13.06
N THR A 280 -3.05 15.82 -13.08
CA THR A 280 -2.30 16.66 -14.02
C THR A 280 -1.35 17.66 -13.38
N THR A 281 -1.41 17.85 -12.06
CA THR A 281 -0.61 18.83 -11.33
C THR A 281 -0.19 18.30 -9.97
N VAL A 282 1.01 18.67 -9.55
CA VAL A 282 1.54 18.37 -8.21
C VAL A 282 2.34 19.56 -7.69
N SER A 283 2.23 19.84 -6.41
CA SER A 283 3.14 20.72 -5.68
C SER A 283 3.53 20.07 -4.36
N TRP A 284 4.70 20.41 -3.85
CA TRP A 284 5.33 19.72 -2.74
C TRP A 284 5.71 20.69 -1.62
N SER A 285 5.77 20.16 -0.41
CA SER A 285 6.30 20.81 0.78
C SER A 285 7.26 19.86 1.46
N LYS A 286 8.37 20.37 2.00
CA LYS A 286 9.34 19.54 2.71
C LYS A 286 8.73 19.16 4.07
N PHE A 287 8.71 17.88 4.37
CA PHE A 287 8.20 17.35 5.64
C PHE A 287 9.34 17.09 6.62
N LEU A 288 10.37 16.35 6.18
CA LEU A 288 11.49 15.95 7.03
C LEU A 288 12.79 15.91 6.23
N GLU A 289 13.91 16.24 6.88
CA GLU A 289 15.26 16.07 6.36
C GLU A 289 16.13 15.50 7.47
N VAL A 290 16.82 14.39 7.17
CA VAL A 290 17.57 13.62 8.15
C VAL A 290 18.96 13.34 7.61
N ASP A 291 19.97 13.60 8.44
CA ASP A 291 21.33 13.14 8.19
C ASP A 291 21.47 11.69 8.68
N MET A 292 21.67 10.75 7.76
CA MET A 292 21.79 9.34 8.10
C MET A 292 23.17 8.93 8.60
N ARG A 293 24.19 9.81 8.57
CA ARG A 293 25.57 9.49 9.01
C ARG A 293 25.67 8.83 10.40
N PRO A 294 24.91 9.27 11.42
CA PRO A 294 25.01 8.66 12.76
C PRO A 294 24.38 7.26 12.85
N PHE A 295 23.62 6.85 11.83
CA PHE A 295 22.68 5.74 11.93
C PHE A 295 23.06 4.53 11.09
N ILE A 296 23.82 4.75 10.01
CA ILE A 296 24.23 3.73 9.04
C ILE A 296 25.71 3.91 8.67
N THR A 297 26.44 2.81 8.56
CA THR A 297 27.86 2.80 8.16
C THR A 297 28.06 2.92 6.64
N GLY A 298 27.03 2.64 5.84
CA GLY A 298 27.07 2.71 4.38
C GLY A 298 25.94 3.53 3.78
N CYS A 299 26.24 4.27 2.70
CA CYS A 299 25.32 5.28 2.16
C CYS A 299 24.07 4.70 1.50
N ASN A 300 24.11 3.51 0.87
CA ASN A 300 23.07 3.12 -0.09
C ASN A 300 22.45 1.72 0.15
N HIS A 301 23.17 0.76 0.72
CA HIS A 301 22.72 -0.64 0.78
C HIS A 301 21.50 -0.88 1.67
N VAL A 302 21.23 0.01 2.62
CA VAL A 302 20.21 -0.19 3.65
C VAL A 302 18.79 -0.13 3.09
N PHE A 303 18.53 0.70 2.07
CA PHE A 303 17.17 1.02 1.62
C PHE A 303 16.83 0.54 0.19
N THR A 304 17.76 -0.08 -0.53
CA THR A 304 17.61 -0.40 -1.96
C THR A 304 16.50 -1.42 -2.27
N GLN A 305 16.05 -2.19 -1.28
CA GLN A 305 15.05 -3.24 -1.47
C GLN A 305 13.67 -2.95 -0.89
N SER A 306 13.52 -1.87 -0.12
CA SER A 306 12.20 -1.48 0.34
C SER A 306 11.48 -0.66 -0.73
N ARG A 307 10.25 -1.06 -1.04
CA ARG A 307 9.36 -0.35 -1.98
C ARG A 307 8.28 0.45 -1.27
N GLY A 308 8.48 0.74 0.01
CA GLY A 308 7.59 1.57 0.78
C GLY A 308 8.16 2.00 2.12
N PHE A 309 7.45 2.90 2.77
CA PHE A 309 7.75 3.40 4.10
C PHE A 309 6.46 3.85 4.77
N PHE A 310 6.51 3.98 6.09
CA PHE A 310 5.36 4.36 6.90
C PHE A 310 5.63 5.71 7.58
N ILE A 311 4.60 6.53 7.75
CA ILE A 311 4.68 7.82 8.43
C ILE A 311 3.58 7.87 9.50
N ASP A 312 3.96 8.21 10.72
CA ASP A 312 3.06 8.65 11.78
C ASP A 312 3.10 10.19 11.78
N GLU A 313 2.01 10.82 11.35
CA GLU A 313 1.93 12.27 11.16
C GLU A 313 1.93 13.03 12.48
N GLU A 314 1.18 12.54 13.47
CA GLU A 314 1.03 13.18 14.77
C GLU A 314 2.36 13.19 15.53
N LYS A 315 3.10 12.08 15.46
CA LYS A 315 4.41 11.94 16.12
C LYS A 315 5.56 12.39 15.23
N LYS A 316 5.28 12.68 13.96
CA LYS A 316 6.27 12.98 12.92
C LYS A 316 7.40 11.96 12.88
N VAL A 317 7.02 10.69 12.94
CA VAL A 317 7.96 9.56 12.89
C VAL A 317 7.81 8.88 11.54
N VAL A 318 8.95 8.49 10.97
CA VAL A 318 9.04 7.78 9.72
C VAL A 318 9.65 6.41 10.00
N VAL A 319 9.02 5.37 9.49
CA VAL A 319 9.55 4.01 9.55
C VAL A 319 9.94 3.59 8.14
N VAL A 320 11.24 3.44 7.92
CA VAL A 320 11.83 2.98 6.66
C VAL A 320 12.27 1.54 6.84
N PHE A 321 12.00 0.71 5.85
CA PHE A 321 12.33 -0.71 5.91
C PHE A 321 13.58 -0.99 5.09
N GLY A 322 14.34 -1.97 5.51
CA GLY A 322 15.63 -2.24 4.91
C GLY A 322 16.24 -3.53 5.42
N ARG A 323 17.51 -3.71 5.10
CA ARG A 323 18.30 -4.84 5.60
C ARG A 323 19.22 -4.40 6.71
N HIS A 324 19.68 -5.38 7.48
CA HIS A 324 20.77 -5.16 8.40
C HIS A 324 22.06 -4.90 7.62
N GLU A 325 22.91 -4.01 8.12
CA GLU A 325 24.12 -3.54 7.41
C GLU A 325 25.16 -4.65 7.19
N PHE A 326 25.17 -5.65 8.07
CA PHE A 326 26.14 -6.75 8.06
C PHE A 326 25.49 -8.11 7.77
N ASP A 327 24.16 -8.15 7.63
CA ASP A 327 23.42 -9.40 7.39
C ASP A 327 22.23 -9.14 6.44
N ASP A 328 22.44 -9.49 5.18
CA ASP A 328 21.47 -9.28 4.11
C ASP A 328 20.18 -10.11 4.26
N THR A 329 20.19 -11.14 5.12
CA THR A 329 19.01 -11.96 5.42
C THR A 329 18.11 -11.32 6.47
N ARG A 330 18.67 -10.44 7.33
CA ARG A 330 17.93 -9.81 8.43
C ARG A 330 17.24 -8.54 7.97
N LYS A 331 15.95 -8.44 8.28
CA LYS A 331 15.11 -7.31 7.92
C LYS A 331 14.95 -6.37 9.10
N ILE A 332 15.19 -5.10 8.84
CA ILE A 332 15.21 -4.06 9.87
C ILE A 332 14.19 -2.98 9.51
N ALA A 333 13.40 -2.58 10.51
CA ALA A 333 12.66 -1.33 10.49
C ALA A 333 13.50 -0.24 11.17
N TYR A 334 13.79 0.81 10.42
CA TYR A 334 14.49 2.02 10.85
C TYR A 334 13.44 3.07 11.20
N ILE A 335 13.29 3.36 12.49
CA ILE A 335 12.35 4.34 13.00
C ILE A 335 13.12 5.63 13.21
N ILE A 336 12.69 6.69 12.56
CA ILE A 336 13.39 7.98 12.46
C ILE A 336 12.40 9.08 12.81
N GLY A 337 12.71 9.91 13.80
CA GLY A 337 11.86 11.04 14.19
C GLY A 337 12.54 12.39 14.01
N GLU A 338 11.84 13.46 14.37
CA GLU A 338 12.46 14.78 14.56
C GLU A 338 13.54 14.72 15.66
N ASP A 339 14.43 15.72 15.70
CA ASP A 339 15.52 15.87 16.68
C ASP A 339 16.55 14.72 16.73
N GLY A 340 16.64 13.94 15.66
CA GLY A 340 17.62 12.85 15.54
C GLY A 340 17.22 11.56 16.27
N TYR A 341 15.94 11.41 16.66
CA TYR A 341 15.45 10.13 17.18
C TYR A 341 15.68 9.01 16.17
N PHE A 342 16.30 7.92 16.62
CA PHE A 342 16.59 6.77 15.78
C PHE A 342 16.52 5.47 16.57
N ARG A 343 15.85 4.48 16.00
CA ARG A 343 15.78 3.11 16.55
C ARG A 343 15.74 2.09 15.42
N LYS A 344 16.47 0.99 15.59
CA LYS A 344 16.39 -0.21 14.74
C LYS A 344 15.49 -1.24 15.42
N VAL A 345 14.58 -1.84 14.68
CA VAL A 345 13.77 -2.98 15.13
C VAL A 345 14.01 -4.14 14.18
N ASP A 346 14.41 -5.27 14.74
CA ASP A 346 14.62 -6.51 14.00
C ASP A 346 13.27 -7.17 13.70
N LEU A 347 13.02 -7.42 12.42
CA LEU A 347 11.78 -8.04 11.92
C LEU A 347 11.95 -9.54 11.66
N GLY A 348 13.15 -10.07 11.84
CA GLY A 348 13.50 -11.45 11.58
C GLY A 348 14.20 -11.67 10.24
N GLU A 349 14.29 -12.94 9.87
CA GLU A 349 15.02 -13.40 8.70
C GLU A 349 14.08 -13.55 7.48
N ASP A 350 14.58 -13.13 6.32
CA ASP A 350 13.97 -13.32 5.01
C ASP A 350 14.94 -14.11 4.14
N THR A 351 14.62 -15.39 3.92
CA THR A 351 15.46 -16.29 3.13
C THR A 351 15.41 -15.96 1.65
N ASN A 352 14.47 -15.12 1.21
CA ASN A 352 14.35 -14.67 -0.17
C ASN A 352 15.00 -13.29 -0.38
N ILE A 353 16.33 -13.30 -0.44
CA ILE A 353 17.16 -12.09 -0.62
C ILE A 353 16.99 -11.36 -1.96
N PHE A 354 16.23 -11.89 -2.92
CA PHE A 354 15.93 -11.21 -4.18
C PHE A 354 14.52 -10.61 -4.21
N SER A 355 13.71 -10.87 -3.18
CA SER A 355 12.39 -10.29 -3.06
C SER A 355 12.44 -8.86 -2.55
N HIS A 356 11.68 -7.99 -3.21
CA HIS A 356 11.47 -6.63 -2.75
C HIS A 356 10.38 -6.62 -1.68
N GLN A 357 10.56 -5.76 -0.68
CA GLN A 357 9.59 -5.62 0.39
C GLN A 357 8.56 -4.56 0.04
N HIS A 358 7.31 -4.98 -0.07
CA HIS A 358 6.17 -4.09 -0.19
C HIS A 358 5.73 -3.73 1.20
N VAL A 359 5.85 -2.45 1.54
CA VAL A 359 5.46 -1.95 2.86
C VAL A 359 4.54 -0.74 2.74
N ARG A 360 3.34 -0.82 3.29
CA ARG A 360 2.32 0.23 3.17
C ARG A 360 1.47 0.35 4.43
N SER A 361 1.00 1.55 4.74
CA SER A 361 -0.09 1.74 5.69
C SER A 361 -1.32 0.96 5.22
N TYR A 362 -1.98 0.28 6.15
CA TYR A 362 -3.25 -0.38 5.91
C TYR A 362 -4.36 0.33 6.65
N VAL A 363 -5.33 0.80 5.88
CA VAL A 363 -6.60 1.29 6.41
C VAL A 363 -7.68 0.31 5.93
N PRO A 364 -8.47 -0.30 6.83
CA PRO A 364 -9.55 -1.18 6.42
C PRO A 364 -10.60 -0.42 5.61
N SER A 365 -11.39 -1.14 4.81
CA SER A 365 -12.32 -0.51 3.87
C SER A 365 -13.69 -1.19 3.86
N SER A 366 -14.72 -0.36 3.75
CA SER A 366 -16.13 -0.77 3.58
C SER A 366 -16.48 -1.13 2.14
N VAL A 367 -15.52 -1.09 1.21
CA VAL A 367 -15.77 -1.38 -0.21
C VAL A 367 -16.13 -2.84 -0.40
N HIS A 368 -17.29 -3.10 -1.00
CA HIS A 368 -17.70 -4.43 -1.40
C HIS A 368 -17.11 -4.80 -2.77
N ILE A 369 -16.50 -5.99 -2.85
CA ILE A 369 -15.91 -6.52 -4.09
C ILE A 369 -16.95 -7.22 -4.97
N ASN A 370 -17.91 -7.90 -4.33
CA ASN A 370 -19.03 -8.54 -5.01
C ASN A 370 -20.25 -7.66 -4.80
N HIS A 371 -20.78 -7.07 -5.88
CA HIS A 371 -22.14 -6.58 -5.82
C HIS A 371 -23.05 -7.79 -5.58
N PRO A 372 -23.96 -7.74 -4.59
CA PRO A 372 -25.09 -8.65 -4.64
C PRO A 372 -25.78 -8.38 -5.98
N PHE A 373 -25.87 -9.39 -6.84
CA PHE A 373 -26.84 -9.37 -7.92
C PHE A 373 -28.19 -9.11 -7.24
N CYS A 374 -28.75 -7.92 -7.47
CA CYS A 374 -30.15 -7.64 -7.10
C CYS A 374 -31.06 -8.44 -8.02
#